data_AF-L7WBZ0-F1
#
_entry.id   AF-L7WBZ0-F1
#
_cell.length_a   1.000
_cell.length_b   1.000
_cell.length_c   1.000
_cell.angle_alpha   90.00
_cell.angle_beta   90.00
_cell.angle_gamma   90.00
#
_symmetry.space_group_name_H-M   'P 1'
#
loop_
_entity.id
_entity.type
_entity.pdbx_description
1 polymer ?
#
loop_
_entity_poly.entity_id
_entity_poly.type
_entity_poly.pdbx_seq_one_letter_code
_entity_poly.pdbx_strand_id
1 'polypeptide(L)'
;MLVDKFQAQHIEITDLWLTFIKNLEELLKKYGYRETAEISGYRAAILNNMSSTNKKKRTSSKLKRQAALATVQPIQQLLSDKLNELEQKIETVRSMIKQIMIPAKDAGMINYDLNNDFTAYLESLLAQFKSHEQLAPGINSAIASIGKYDVLKIIAEEIEF
;
A
#
# COMPACT_ATOMS: atom_id res chain seq x y z
N MET A 1 0.07 21.55 -6.36
CA MET A 1 0.74 20.24 -6.39
C MET A 1 2.22 20.38 -6.03
N LEU A 2 2.89 19.32 -5.55
CA LEU A 2 4.33 19.37 -5.18
C LEU A 2 5.23 19.72 -6.39
N VAL A 3 4.82 19.27 -7.58
CA VAL A 3 5.46 19.56 -8.88
C VAL A 3 5.41 21.06 -9.21
N ASP A 4 4.28 21.73 -8.97
CA ASP A 4 4.15 23.18 -9.20
C ASP A 4 5.14 23.98 -8.34
N LYS A 5 5.47 23.47 -7.15
CA LYS A 5 6.46 24.11 -6.27
C LYS A 5 7.90 23.92 -6.73
N PHE A 6 8.20 22.82 -7.45
CA PHE A 6 9.48 22.66 -8.15
C PHE A 6 9.60 23.64 -9.32
N GLN A 7 8.51 23.85 -10.06
CA GLN A 7 8.44 24.80 -11.17
C GLN A 7 8.61 26.26 -10.70
N ALA A 8 7.93 26.65 -9.62
CA ALA A 8 8.01 27.99 -9.05
C ALA A 8 9.33 28.29 -8.30
N GLN A 9 10.29 27.36 -8.31
CA GLN A 9 11.61 27.54 -7.73
C GLN A 9 11.60 27.97 -6.25
N HIS A 10 10.61 27.51 -5.47
CA HIS A 10 10.56 27.82 -4.04
C HIS A 10 11.82 27.31 -3.33
N ILE A 11 12.32 28.10 -2.39
CA ILE A 11 13.56 27.82 -1.67
C ILE A 11 13.40 26.55 -0.81
N GLU A 12 12.20 26.30 -0.31
CA GLU A 12 11.88 25.22 0.65
C GLU A 12 11.50 23.88 0.00
N ILE A 13 11.37 23.81 -1.33
CA ILE A 13 10.84 22.60 -1.99
C ILE A 13 11.69 21.35 -1.74
N THR A 14 13.02 21.53 -1.64
CA THR A 14 13.94 20.44 -1.33
C THR A 14 13.73 19.91 0.09
N ASP A 15 13.46 20.78 1.07
CA ASP A 15 13.24 20.39 2.45
C ASP A 15 11.88 19.68 2.62
N LEU A 16 10.85 20.15 1.91
CA LEU A 16 9.56 19.47 1.81
C LEU A 16 9.71 18.07 1.19
N TRP A 17 10.49 17.95 0.12
CA TRP A 17 10.74 16.67 -0.53
C TRP A 17 11.52 15.70 0.36
N LEU A 18 12.54 16.17 1.09
CA LEU A 18 13.27 15.35 2.07
C LEU A 18 12.38 14.89 3.22
N THR A 19 11.47 15.72 3.67
CA THR A 19 10.48 15.37 4.69
C THR A 19 9.55 14.29 4.17
N PHE A 20 9.06 14.42 2.94
CA PHE A 20 8.26 13.39 2.27
C PHE A 20 9.02 12.05 2.18
N ILE A 21 10.27 12.07 1.69
CA ILE A 21 11.12 10.87 1.59
C ILE A 21 11.31 10.22 2.96
N LYS A 22 11.57 11.02 4.00
CA LYS A 22 11.74 10.51 5.37
C LYS A 22 10.46 9.85 5.90
N ASN A 23 9.30 10.48 5.69
CA ASN A 23 8.02 9.89 6.12
C ASN A 23 7.74 8.58 5.37
N LEU A 24 8.10 8.50 4.08
CA LEU A 24 7.98 7.28 3.30
C LEU A 24 8.94 6.18 3.81
N GLU A 25 10.18 6.53 4.13
CA GLU A 25 11.16 5.63 4.75
C GLU A 25 10.61 5.03 6.06
N GLU A 26 10.05 5.87 6.93
CA GLU A 26 9.45 5.44 8.20
C GLU A 26 8.22 4.54 7.98
N LEU A 27 7.37 4.86 7.00
CA LEU A 27 6.21 4.05 6.64
C LEU A 27 6.63 2.66 6.12
N LEU A 28 7.53 2.62 5.15
CA LEU A 28 7.99 1.36 4.56
C LEU A 28 8.72 0.49 5.60
N LYS A 29 9.52 1.12 6.48
CA LYS A 29 10.19 0.44 7.59
C LYS A 29 9.20 -0.15 8.58
N LYS A 30 8.15 0.59 8.95
CA LYS A 30 7.10 0.13 9.88
C LYS A 30 6.45 -1.16 9.40
N TYR A 31 6.26 -1.31 8.09
CA TYR A 31 5.63 -2.48 7.48
C TYR A 31 6.62 -3.50 6.90
N GLY A 32 7.93 -3.34 7.14
CA GLY A 32 8.95 -4.32 6.73
C GLY A 32 9.22 -4.39 5.22
N TYR A 33 8.90 -3.33 4.47
CA TYR A 33 9.17 -3.25 3.03
C TYR A 33 10.65 -3.02 2.74
N ARG A 34 11.21 -3.79 1.79
CA ARG A 34 12.65 -3.72 1.41
C ARG A 34 13.00 -2.44 0.68
N GLU A 35 12.00 -1.87 0.01
CA GLU A 35 11.99 -0.59 -0.71
C GLU A 35 12.43 0.58 0.19
N THR A 36 12.36 0.42 1.52
CA THR A 36 12.97 1.34 2.50
C THR A 36 14.45 1.61 2.19
N ALA A 37 15.22 0.61 1.78
CA ALA A 37 16.65 0.75 1.47
C ALA A 37 16.87 1.64 0.24
N GLU A 38 16.03 1.49 -0.78
CA GLU A 38 16.09 2.27 -2.02
C GLU A 38 15.71 3.73 -1.77
N ILE A 39 14.61 3.96 -1.02
CA ILE A 39 14.20 5.30 -0.55
C ILE A 39 15.31 5.98 0.28
N SER A 40 15.96 5.23 1.17
CA SER A 40 17.10 5.72 1.95
C SER A 40 18.28 6.12 1.06
N GLY A 41 18.53 5.36 -0.01
CA GLY A 41 19.54 5.66 -1.02
C GLY A 41 19.28 6.97 -1.75
N TYR A 42 18.04 7.21 -2.19
CA TYR A 42 17.67 8.50 -2.80
C TYR A 42 17.83 9.66 -1.82
N ARG A 43 17.43 9.49 -0.56
CA ARG A 43 17.64 10.50 0.48
C ARG A 43 19.11 10.83 0.69
N ALA A 44 19.96 9.80 0.77
CA ALA A 44 21.40 9.93 0.92
C ALA A 44 22.03 10.65 -0.28
N ALA A 45 21.58 10.36 -1.50
CA ALA A 45 22.06 11.04 -2.71
C ALA A 45 21.78 12.55 -2.68
N ILE A 46 20.61 12.98 -2.21
CA ILE A 46 20.27 14.39 -2.03
C ILE A 46 21.17 15.02 -0.95
N LEU A 47 21.34 14.34 0.19
CA LEU A 47 22.17 14.79 1.33
C LEU A 47 23.66 14.91 0.98
N ASN A 48 24.22 13.97 0.23
CA ASN A 48 25.63 14.00 -0.19
C ASN A 48 25.93 15.26 -1.04
N ASN A 49 24.98 15.65 -1.90
CA ASN A 49 25.08 16.89 -2.66
C ASN A 49 24.98 18.16 -1.80
N MET A 50 24.57 18.06 -0.53
CA MET A 50 24.58 19.18 0.43
C MET A 50 25.91 19.38 1.14
N SER A 51 26.68 18.32 1.36
CA SER A 51 27.90 18.34 2.19
C SER A 51 29.15 18.85 1.46
N SER A 52 29.04 19.24 0.18
CA SER A 52 30.16 19.77 -0.60
C SER A 52 30.51 21.21 -0.15
N THR A 53 31.37 21.29 0.86
CA THR A 53 31.77 22.48 1.65
C THR A 53 32.48 23.60 0.89
N ASN A 54 32.86 23.40 -0.39
CA ASN A 54 33.72 24.35 -1.13
C ASN A 54 33.05 25.12 -2.30
N LYS A 55 31.72 25.06 -2.46
CA LYS A 55 31.03 25.74 -3.58
C LYS A 55 30.27 26.99 -3.12
N LYS A 56 30.33 28.08 -3.90
CA LYS A 56 29.53 29.31 -3.73
C LYS A 56 28.07 28.97 -3.38
N LYS A 57 27.47 29.61 -2.34
CA LYS A 57 26.11 29.34 -1.82
C LYS A 57 25.04 29.14 -2.92
N ARG A 58 25.08 29.93 -4.00
CA ARG A 58 24.13 29.87 -5.14
C ARG A 58 24.26 28.58 -5.96
N THR A 59 25.49 28.08 -6.15
CA THR A 59 25.76 26.81 -6.85
C THR A 59 25.30 25.62 -6.01
N SER A 60 25.44 25.71 -4.69
CA SER A 60 24.95 24.68 -3.74
C SER A 60 23.42 24.50 -3.83
N SER A 61 22.63 25.59 -3.78
CA SER A 61 21.16 25.50 -3.89
C SER A 61 20.66 24.89 -5.20
N LYS A 62 21.28 25.25 -6.34
CA LYS A 62 20.93 24.68 -7.65
C LYS A 62 21.23 23.17 -7.72
N LEU A 63 22.39 22.74 -7.21
CA LEU A 63 22.78 21.33 -7.18
C LEU A 63 21.85 20.51 -6.26
N LYS A 64 21.48 21.04 -5.09
CA LYS A 64 20.51 20.40 -4.19
C LYS A 64 19.16 20.19 -4.87
N ARG A 65 18.65 21.21 -5.57
CA ARG A 65 17.38 21.11 -6.30
C ARG A 65 17.47 20.09 -7.43
N GLN A 66 18.56 20.07 -8.17
CA GLN A 66 18.76 19.11 -9.26
C GLN A 66 18.83 17.67 -8.73
N ALA A 67 19.53 17.44 -7.62
CA ALA A 67 19.58 16.14 -6.96
C ALA A 67 18.18 15.71 -6.46
N ALA A 68 17.42 16.61 -5.84
CA ALA A 68 16.04 16.33 -5.44
C ALA A 68 15.15 16.00 -6.65
N LEU A 69 15.19 16.82 -7.71
CA LEU A 69 14.41 16.60 -8.92
C LEU A 69 14.71 15.23 -9.57
N ALA A 70 15.98 14.82 -9.59
CA ALA A 70 16.41 13.53 -10.14
C ALA A 70 15.83 12.32 -9.40
N THR A 71 15.33 12.50 -8.16
CA THR A 71 14.71 11.42 -7.37
C THR A 71 13.19 11.38 -7.49
N VAL A 72 12.54 12.40 -8.08
CA VAL A 72 11.07 12.49 -8.14
C VAL A 72 10.48 11.32 -8.94
N GLN A 73 10.89 11.14 -10.18
CA GLN A 73 10.36 10.09 -11.05
C GLN A 73 10.70 8.68 -10.53
N PRO A 74 11.93 8.37 -10.09
CA PRO A 74 12.23 7.05 -9.53
C PRO A 74 11.42 6.71 -8.28
N ILE A 75 11.23 7.66 -7.36
CA ILE A 75 10.39 7.44 -6.17
C ILE A 75 8.92 7.24 -6.56
N GLN A 76 8.41 8.03 -7.51
CA GLN A 76 7.05 7.85 -8.02
C GLN A 76 6.85 6.48 -8.67
N GLN A 77 7.82 6.03 -9.47
CA GLN A 77 7.78 4.72 -10.10
C GLN A 77 7.77 3.61 -9.05
N LEU A 78 8.68 3.67 -8.06
CA LEU A 78 8.75 2.70 -6.98
C LEU A 78 7.42 2.59 -6.21
N LEU A 79 6.80 3.73 -5.91
CA LEU A 79 5.50 3.78 -5.25
C LEU A 79 4.38 3.20 -6.13
N SER A 80 4.38 3.55 -7.41
CA SER A 80 3.41 3.04 -8.38
C SER A 80 3.51 1.53 -8.52
N ASP A 81 4.72 1.00 -8.66
CA ASP A 81 4.97 -0.44 -8.78
C ASP A 81 4.50 -1.18 -7.53
N LYS A 82 4.77 -0.61 -6.34
CA LYS A 82 4.30 -1.18 -5.07
C LYS A 82 2.79 -1.18 -4.95
N LEU A 83 2.14 -0.07 -5.33
CA LEU A 83 0.69 0.04 -5.29
C LEU A 83 0.05 -0.99 -6.24
N ASN A 84 0.57 -1.10 -7.46
CA ASN A 84 0.10 -2.08 -8.44
C ASN A 84 0.23 -3.52 -7.93
N GLU A 85 1.34 -3.87 -7.27
CA GLU A 85 1.51 -5.19 -6.66
C GLU A 85 0.45 -5.47 -5.57
N LEU A 86 0.14 -4.48 -4.74
CA LEU A 86 -0.88 -4.59 -3.70
C LEU A 86 -2.28 -4.71 -4.29
N GLU A 87 -2.62 -3.91 -5.29
CA GLU A 87 -3.89 -3.97 -6.02
C GLU A 87 -4.08 -5.34 -6.67
N GLN A 88 -3.05 -5.88 -7.34
CA GLN A 88 -3.11 -7.21 -7.93
C GLN A 88 -3.36 -8.32 -6.89
N LYS A 89 -2.75 -8.21 -5.70
CA LYS A 89 -3.00 -9.15 -4.59
C LYS A 89 -4.45 -9.07 -4.11
N ILE A 90 -4.96 -7.85 -3.93
CA ILE A 90 -6.35 -7.62 -3.50
C ILE A 90 -7.33 -8.18 -4.53
N GLU A 91 -7.12 -7.90 -5.82
CA GLU A 91 -8.01 -8.39 -6.90
C GLU A 91 -7.96 -9.90 -7.05
N THR A 92 -6.79 -10.52 -6.87
CA THR A 92 -6.66 -11.98 -6.85
C THR A 92 -7.48 -12.58 -5.71
N VAL A 93 -7.39 -12.01 -4.51
CA VAL A 93 -8.19 -12.47 -3.36
C VAL A 93 -9.67 -12.21 -3.57
N ARG A 94 -10.06 -11.04 -4.10
CA ARG A 94 -11.46 -10.73 -4.42
C ARG A 94 -12.05 -11.73 -5.42
N SER A 95 -11.31 -12.08 -6.47
CA SER A 95 -11.73 -13.13 -7.42
C SER A 95 -11.91 -14.49 -6.74
N MET A 96 -10.98 -14.87 -5.86
CA MET A 96 -11.06 -16.12 -5.10
C MET A 96 -12.27 -16.14 -4.14
N ILE A 97 -12.52 -15.04 -3.42
CA ILE A 97 -13.68 -14.92 -2.53
C ILE A 97 -14.98 -15.00 -3.33
N LYS A 98 -15.08 -14.32 -4.47
CA LYS A 98 -16.24 -14.45 -5.36
C LYS A 98 -16.52 -15.90 -5.76
N GLN A 99 -15.47 -16.64 -6.15
CA GLN A 99 -15.59 -18.06 -6.51
C GLN A 99 -16.04 -18.95 -5.34
N ILE A 100 -15.75 -18.56 -4.09
CA ILE A 100 -16.19 -19.26 -2.88
C ILE A 100 -17.63 -18.86 -2.50
N MET A 101 -17.99 -17.59 -2.65
CA MET A 101 -19.28 -17.05 -2.27
C MET A 101 -20.43 -17.59 -3.14
N ILE A 102 -20.19 -17.82 -4.44
CA ILE A 102 -21.21 -18.38 -5.36
C ILE A 102 -21.75 -19.74 -4.86
N PRO A 103 -20.93 -20.79 -4.69
CA PRO A 103 -21.43 -22.08 -4.21
C PRO A 103 -21.96 -22.02 -2.77
N ALA A 104 -21.44 -21.12 -1.93
CA ALA A 104 -21.97 -20.89 -0.59
C ALA A 104 -23.39 -20.30 -0.61
N LYS A 105 -23.68 -19.40 -1.56
CA LYS A 105 -25.02 -18.84 -1.81
C LYS A 105 -25.96 -19.95 -2.29
N ASP A 106 -25.53 -20.73 -3.26
CA ASP A 106 -26.32 -21.85 -3.82
C ASP A 106 -26.63 -22.93 -2.77
N ALA A 107 -25.70 -23.16 -1.84
CA ALA A 107 -25.88 -24.09 -0.71
C ALA A 107 -26.73 -23.51 0.44
N GLY A 108 -27.18 -22.25 0.35
CA GLY A 108 -27.97 -21.59 1.39
C GLY A 108 -27.18 -21.28 2.67
N MET A 109 -25.84 -21.19 2.60
CA MET A 109 -24.99 -20.84 3.74
C MET A 109 -25.04 -19.33 4.06
N ILE A 110 -25.37 -18.50 3.05
CA ILE A 110 -25.46 -17.05 3.19
C ILE A 110 -26.90 -16.67 3.50
N ASN A 111 -27.26 -16.72 4.78
CA ASN A 111 -28.54 -16.25 5.29
C ASN A 111 -28.32 -15.28 6.44
N TYR A 112 -28.30 -13.99 6.13
CA TYR A 112 -28.15 -12.94 7.14
C TYR A 112 -29.51 -12.47 7.64
N ASP A 113 -29.68 -12.44 8.96
CA ASP A 113 -30.81 -11.78 9.62
C ASP A 113 -30.40 -10.37 10.03
N LEU A 114 -31.13 -9.36 9.54
CA LEU A 114 -30.89 -7.94 9.82
C LEU A 114 -30.93 -7.58 11.32
N ASN A 115 -31.50 -8.45 12.15
CA ASN A 115 -31.54 -8.26 13.61
C ASN A 115 -30.26 -8.73 14.33
N ASN A 116 -29.35 -9.41 13.63
CA ASN A 116 -28.08 -9.89 14.19
C ASN A 116 -26.94 -8.87 14.01
N ASP A 117 -25.88 -9.00 14.80
CA ASP A 117 -24.65 -8.23 14.56
C ASP A 117 -23.95 -8.75 13.30
N PHE A 118 -23.83 -7.88 12.30
CA PHE A 118 -23.19 -8.18 11.03
C PHE A 118 -21.73 -8.63 11.21
N THR A 119 -21.01 -8.07 12.18
CA THR A 119 -19.61 -8.43 12.43
C THR A 119 -19.51 -9.85 12.94
N ALA A 120 -20.31 -10.21 13.94
CA ALA A 120 -20.40 -11.57 14.47
C ALA A 120 -20.84 -12.58 13.39
N TYR A 121 -21.77 -12.19 12.52
CA TYR A 121 -22.19 -13.00 11.39
C TYR A 121 -21.05 -13.29 10.40
N LEU A 122 -20.29 -12.27 9.98
CA LEU A 122 -19.16 -12.45 9.06
C LEU A 122 -18.08 -13.35 9.65
N GLU A 123 -17.80 -13.22 10.95
CA GLU A 123 -16.88 -14.09 11.67
C GLU A 123 -17.35 -15.55 11.69
N SER A 124 -18.64 -15.77 11.93
CA SER A 124 -19.26 -17.11 11.85
C SER A 124 -19.18 -17.69 10.44
N LEU A 125 -19.49 -16.89 9.41
CA LEU A 125 -19.44 -17.31 8.02
C LEU A 125 -18.02 -17.69 7.60
N LEU A 126 -17.03 -16.88 7.98
CA LEU A 126 -15.62 -17.19 7.74
C LEU A 126 -15.20 -18.49 8.45
N ALA A 127 -15.66 -18.71 9.68
CA ALA A 127 -15.40 -19.96 10.41
C ALA A 127 -16.01 -21.18 9.70
N GLN A 128 -17.22 -21.05 9.16
CA GLN A 128 -17.87 -22.09 8.37
C GLN A 128 -17.06 -22.41 7.11
N PHE A 129 -16.63 -21.40 6.34
CA PHE A 129 -15.80 -21.63 5.16
C PHE A 129 -14.47 -22.32 5.50
N LYS A 130 -13.85 -21.98 6.63
CA LYS A 130 -12.63 -22.65 7.11
C LYS A 130 -12.85 -24.08 7.56
N SER A 131 -14.08 -24.45 7.93
CA SER A 131 -14.43 -25.83 8.31
C SER A 131 -14.81 -26.72 7.12
N HIS A 132 -15.12 -26.11 5.97
CA HIS A 132 -15.56 -26.83 4.78
C HIS A 132 -14.33 -27.31 3.97
N GLU A 133 -14.18 -28.62 3.77
CA GLU A 133 -12.98 -29.23 3.16
C GLU A 133 -12.59 -28.62 1.81
N GLN A 134 -13.57 -28.27 0.98
CA GLN A 134 -13.32 -27.69 -0.35
C GLN A 134 -13.02 -26.18 -0.35
N LEU A 135 -13.54 -25.43 0.64
CA LEU A 135 -13.43 -23.96 0.67
C LEU A 135 -12.25 -23.51 1.54
N ALA A 136 -11.90 -24.31 2.57
CA ALA A 136 -10.87 -24.00 3.53
C ALA A 136 -9.49 -23.70 2.89
N PRO A 137 -9.00 -24.44 1.87
CA PRO A 137 -7.73 -24.11 1.23
C PRO A 137 -7.72 -22.71 0.60
N GLY A 138 -8.81 -22.33 -0.09
CA GLY A 138 -8.96 -21.02 -0.70
C GLY A 138 -9.01 -19.90 0.34
N ILE A 139 -9.82 -20.06 1.38
CA ILE A 139 -9.90 -19.07 2.47
C ILE A 139 -8.56 -18.92 3.21
N ASN A 140 -7.88 -20.01 3.53
CA ASN A 140 -6.59 -19.94 4.21
C ASN A 140 -5.53 -19.25 3.33
N SER A 141 -5.55 -19.49 2.01
CA SER A 141 -4.70 -18.78 1.05
C SER A 141 -5.02 -17.28 1.00
N ALA A 142 -6.29 -16.90 0.95
CA ALA A 142 -6.74 -15.51 0.99
C ALA A 142 -6.28 -14.79 2.27
N ILE A 143 -6.46 -15.42 3.44
CA ILE A 143 -6.04 -14.87 4.73
C ILE A 143 -4.51 -14.71 4.79
N ALA A 144 -3.76 -15.68 4.26
CA ALA A 144 -2.30 -15.58 4.21
C ALA A 144 -1.81 -14.45 3.28
N SER A 145 -2.58 -14.11 2.25
CA SER A 145 -2.21 -13.10 1.26
C SER A 145 -2.43 -11.67 1.73
N ILE A 146 -3.60 -11.37 2.32
CA ILE A 146 -3.99 -9.99 2.69
C ILE A 146 -4.39 -9.82 4.16
N GLY A 147 -4.46 -10.91 4.94
CA GLY A 147 -4.89 -10.86 6.33
C GLY A 147 -6.39 -11.08 6.53
N LYS A 148 -6.75 -11.53 7.73
CA LYS A 148 -8.12 -11.93 8.08
C LYS A 148 -9.14 -10.81 7.91
N TYR A 149 -8.81 -9.61 8.39
CA TYR A 149 -9.77 -8.49 8.41
C TYR A 149 -10.06 -7.96 7.01
N ASP A 150 -9.07 -7.92 6.13
CA ASP A 150 -9.28 -7.53 4.73
C ASP A 150 -10.10 -8.58 3.98
N VAL A 151 -9.89 -9.87 4.26
CA VAL A 151 -10.77 -10.95 3.76
C VAL A 151 -12.22 -10.77 4.23
N LEU A 152 -12.44 -10.50 5.52
CA LEU A 152 -13.79 -10.25 6.05
C LEU A 152 -14.46 -9.06 5.38
N LYS A 153 -13.71 -7.99 5.11
CA LYS A 153 -14.22 -6.83 4.39
C LYS A 153 -14.63 -7.18 2.96
N ILE A 154 -13.81 -7.95 2.25
CA ILE A 154 -14.16 -8.42 0.90
C ILE A 154 -15.40 -9.31 0.95
N ILE A 155 -15.51 -10.23 1.91
CA ILE A 155 -16.71 -11.06 2.08
C ILE A 155 -17.93 -10.17 2.30
N ALA A 156 -17.83 -9.17 3.18
CA ALA A 156 -18.91 -8.22 3.46
C ALA A 156 -19.37 -7.46 2.21
N GLU A 157 -18.44 -7.06 1.34
CA GLU A 157 -18.75 -6.39 0.06
C GLU A 157 -19.53 -7.30 -0.91
N GLU A 158 -19.40 -8.63 -0.79
CA GLU A 158 -20.08 -9.61 -1.66
C GLU A 158 -21.46 -10.08 -1.12
N ILE A 159 -21.81 -9.72 0.11
CA ILE A 159 -23.13 -10.09 0.68
C ILE A 159 -24.15 -9.07 0.17
N GLU A 160 -24.89 -9.48 -0.85
CA GLU A 160 -26.09 -8.79 -1.33
C GLU A 160 -27.26 -9.06 -0.37
N PHE A 161 -27.95 -8.00 0.06
CA PHE A 161 -29.16 -8.05 0.88
C PHE A 161 -30.44 -8.13 0.03
#